data_AF-A0A941HWA8-F1
#
_entry.id   AF-A0A941HWA8-F1
#
_cell.length_a   1.000
_cell.length_b   1.000
_cell.length_c   1.000
_cell.angle_alpha   90.00
_cell.angle_beta   90.00
_cell.angle_gamma   90.00
#
_symmetry.space_group_name_H-M   'P 1'
#
loop_
_entity.id
_entity.type
_entity.pdbx_description
1 polymer ?
#
loop_
_entity_poly.entity_id
_entity_poly.type
_entity_poly.pdbx_seq_one_letter_code
_entity_poly.pdbx_strand_id
1 'polypeptide(L)'
;MAEIDFERRLERLFSDAPAFSDESAFAARVEQRLDRGWNMRRWFIGAAGLAGGVIGASQLIMSNFVQRVEDASEGSSRILQAGIAQARPGMDLFAMVQSDWTVVWIASGLAVLAMGFVLTRVIEEI
;
A
#
# COMPACT_ATOMS: atom_id res chain seq x y z
N MET A 1 38.65 -2.80 -53.44
CA MET A 1 37.73 -3.53 -52.54
C MET A 1 38.38 -3.92 -51.21
N ALA A 2 39.72 -4.01 -51.08
CA ALA A 2 40.39 -4.35 -49.82
C ALA A 2 40.25 -3.29 -48.69
N GLU A 3 40.05 -2.02 -49.03
CA GLU A 3 39.86 -0.92 -48.08
C GLU A 3 38.62 -1.09 -47.18
N ILE A 4 37.48 -1.51 -47.78
CA ILE A 4 36.19 -1.61 -47.09
C ILE A 4 36.21 -2.71 -46.01
N ASP A 5 36.88 -3.82 -46.29
CA ASP A 5 37.01 -4.91 -45.32
C ASP A 5 37.97 -4.56 -44.17
N PHE A 6 38.96 -3.69 -44.43
CA PHE A 6 39.87 -3.17 -43.42
C PHE A 6 39.16 -2.16 -42.50
N GLU A 7 38.41 -1.22 -43.07
CA GLU A 7 37.60 -0.25 -42.33
C GLU A 7 36.56 -0.93 -41.43
N ARG A 8 35.81 -1.92 -41.94
CA ARG A 8 34.87 -2.70 -41.12
C ARG A 8 35.55 -3.45 -39.98
N ARG A 9 36.77 -3.92 -40.18
CA ARG A 9 37.53 -4.66 -39.16
C ARG A 9 38.06 -3.72 -38.08
N LEU A 10 38.48 -2.51 -38.46
CA LEU A 10 38.85 -1.43 -37.55
C LEU A 10 37.64 -0.94 -36.76
N GLU A 11 36.52 -0.69 -37.43
CA GLU A 11 35.28 -0.26 -36.79
C GLU A 11 34.82 -1.29 -35.75
N ARG A 12 34.98 -2.59 -36.03
CA ARG A 12 34.67 -3.66 -35.06
C ARG A 12 35.70 -3.81 -33.92
N LEU A 13 36.94 -3.37 -34.13
CA LEU A 13 37.99 -3.36 -33.11
C LEU A 13 37.85 -2.18 -32.14
N PHE A 14 37.29 -1.06 -32.62
CA PHE A 14 37.05 0.16 -31.86
C PHE A 14 35.56 0.37 -31.51
N SER A 15 34.67 -0.56 -31.87
CA SER A 15 33.24 -0.47 -31.55
C SER A 15 32.96 -0.67 -30.06
N ASP A 16 33.82 -1.41 -29.36
CA ASP A 16 33.74 -1.53 -27.92
C ASP A 16 34.43 -0.32 -27.27
N ALA A 17 33.66 0.43 -26.48
CA ALA A 17 34.23 1.47 -25.64
C ALA A 17 35.27 0.81 -24.72
N PRO A 18 36.51 1.34 -24.63
CA PRO A 18 37.52 0.75 -23.77
C PRO A 18 37.00 0.70 -22.33
N ALA A 19 36.94 -0.51 -21.77
CA ALA A 19 36.52 -0.74 -20.40
C ALA A 19 37.38 0.12 -19.46
N PHE A 20 36.72 1.02 -18.73
CA PHE A 20 37.42 1.84 -17.75
C PHE A 20 37.92 0.95 -16.62
N SER A 21 39.10 1.26 -16.09
CA SER A 21 39.71 0.46 -15.01
C SER A 21 38.84 0.40 -13.73
N ASP A 22 37.92 1.34 -13.56
CA ASP A 22 37.00 1.46 -12.44
C ASP A 22 35.53 1.13 -12.79
N GLU A 23 35.27 0.53 -13.96
CA GLU A 23 33.90 0.24 -14.45
C GLU A 23 33.07 -0.53 -13.42
N SER A 24 33.63 -1.56 -12.80
CA SER A 24 32.95 -2.35 -11.76
C SER A 24 32.64 -1.55 -10.50
N ALA A 25 33.56 -0.67 -10.07
CA ALA A 25 33.37 0.19 -8.92
C ALA A 25 32.34 1.30 -9.19
N PHE A 26 32.29 1.81 -10.42
CA PHE A 26 31.27 2.77 -10.86
C PHE A 26 29.88 2.10 -10.89
N ALA A 27 29.77 0.93 -11.52
CA ALA A 27 28.52 0.18 -11.62
C ALA A 27 27.93 -0.12 -10.23
N ALA A 28 28.74 -0.68 -9.32
CA ALA A 28 28.32 -0.98 -7.95
C ALA A 28 27.81 0.27 -7.21
N ARG A 29 28.44 1.43 -7.43
CA ARG A 29 28.01 2.70 -6.81
C ARG A 29 26.69 3.20 -7.39
N VAL A 30 26.47 3.02 -8.69
CA VAL A 30 25.22 3.41 -9.37
C VAL A 30 24.08 2.51 -8.90
N GLU A 31 24.28 1.19 -8.89
CA GLU A 31 23.30 0.22 -8.39
C GLU A 31 22.89 0.54 -6.95
N GLN A 32 23.86 0.75 -6.05
CA GLN A 32 23.58 1.05 -4.66
C GLN A 32 22.80 2.37 -4.46
N ARG A 33 23.01 3.36 -5.32
CA ARG A 33 22.22 4.61 -5.30
C ARG A 33 20.83 4.41 -5.87
N LEU A 34 20.70 3.61 -6.92
CA LEU A 34 19.44 3.34 -7.59
C LEU A 34 18.51 2.53 -6.67
N ASP A 35 19.03 1.49 -6.03
CA ASP A 35 18.30 0.66 -5.06
C ASP A 35 17.80 1.50 -3.88
N ARG A 36 18.66 2.37 -3.35
CA ARG A 36 18.26 3.27 -2.25
C ARG A 36 17.13 4.22 -2.67
N GLY A 37 17.23 4.80 -3.86
CA GLY A 37 16.20 5.69 -4.40
C GLY A 37 14.88 4.98 -4.68
N TRP A 38 14.96 3.76 -5.22
CA TRP A 38 13.82 2.91 -5.51
C TRP A 38 13.09 2.46 -4.25
N ASN A 39 13.83 1.96 -3.25
CA ASN A 39 13.27 1.51 -1.98
C ASN A 39 12.59 2.68 -1.28
N MET A 40 13.23 3.85 -1.19
CA MET A 40 12.65 5.01 -0.54
C MET A 40 11.32 5.42 -1.19
N ARG A 41 11.23 5.45 -2.52
CA ARG A 41 9.97 5.72 -3.23
C ARG A 41 8.90 4.68 -2.92
N ARG A 42 9.25 3.40 -2.94
CA ARG A 42 8.32 2.30 -2.64
C ARG A 42 7.78 2.40 -1.22
N TRP A 43 8.62 2.75 -0.26
CA TRP A 43 8.22 3.02 1.12
C TRP A 43 7.28 4.21 1.26
N PHE A 44 7.60 5.34 0.62
CA PHE A 44 6.73 6.52 0.65
C PHE A 44 5.36 6.25 0.03
N ILE A 45 5.30 5.57 -1.12
CA ILE A 45 4.04 5.23 -1.78
C ILE A 45 3.23 4.26 -0.91
N GLY A 46 3.88 3.25 -0.32
CA GLY A 46 3.23 2.32 0.59
C GLY A 46 2.67 3.00 1.85
N ALA A 47 3.48 3.83 2.50
CA ALA A 47 3.07 4.59 3.70
C ALA A 47 1.94 5.57 3.39
N ALA A 48 2.03 6.30 2.27
CA ALA A 48 0.98 7.21 1.82
C ALA A 48 -0.33 6.47 1.52
N GLY A 49 -0.24 5.30 0.87
CA GLY A 49 -1.39 4.44 0.60
C GLY A 49 -2.07 3.94 1.88
N LEU A 50 -1.29 3.51 2.87
CA LEU A 50 -1.82 3.09 4.18
C LEU A 50 -2.47 4.26 4.92
N ALA A 51 -1.80 5.41 5.00
CA ALA A 51 -2.36 6.60 5.66
C ALA A 51 -3.65 7.07 4.97
N GLY A 52 -3.64 7.16 3.63
CA GLY A 52 -4.80 7.51 2.84
C GLY A 52 -5.95 6.51 2.99
N GLY A 53 -5.65 5.20 3.05
CA GLY A 53 -6.63 4.15 3.27
C GLY A 53 -7.31 4.25 4.64
N VAL A 54 -6.52 4.47 5.70
CA VAL A 54 -7.05 4.67 7.06
C VAL A 54 -7.93 5.91 7.13
N ILE A 55 -7.46 7.04 6.58
CA ILE A 55 -8.22 8.30 6.57
C ILE A 55 -9.52 8.13 5.77
N GLY A 56 -9.46 7.57 4.56
CA GLY A 56 -10.63 7.35 3.71
C GLY A 56 -11.66 6.42 4.35
N ALA A 57 -11.22 5.30 4.92
CA ALA A 57 -12.11 4.37 5.64
C ALA A 57 -12.78 5.06 6.84
N SER A 58 -12.03 5.84 7.61
CA SER A 58 -12.58 6.57 8.76
C SER A 58 -13.64 7.60 8.35
N GLN A 59 -13.44 8.33 7.25
CA GLN A 59 -14.40 9.30 6.74
C GLN A 59 -15.70 8.66 6.27
N LEU A 60 -15.61 7.52 5.56
CA LEU A 60 -16.79 6.77 5.15
C LEU A 60 -17.59 6.26 6.34
N ILE A 61 -16.92 5.80 7.40
CA ILE A 61 -17.61 5.36 8.62
C ILE A 61 -18.33 6.54 9.29
N MET A 62 -17.66 7.70 9.40
CA MET A 62 -18.21 8.88 10.06
C MET A 62 -19.40 9.50 9.29
N SER A 63 -19.33 9.58 7.95
CA SER A 63 -20.39 10.18 7.14
C SER A 63 -21.70 9.38 7.21
N ASN A 64 -21.59 8.06 7.16
CA ASN A 64 -22.74 7.16 7.33
C ASN A 64 -23.37 7.26 8.72
N PHE A 65 -22.58 7.61 9.74
CA PHE A 65 -23.07 7.76 11.12
C PHE A 65 -23.80 9.10 11.31
N VAL A 66 -23.25 10.19 10.78
CA VAL A 66 -23.86 11.53 10.90
C VAL A 66 -25.17 11.63 10.14
N GLN A 67 -25.24 11.16 8.88
CA GLN A 67 -26.49 11.15 8.11
C GLN A 67 -27.59 10.35 8.83
N ARG A 68 -27.24 9.22 9.42
CA ARG A 68 -28.18 8.36 10.13
C ARG A 68 -28.68 8.99 11.44
N VAL A 69 -27.90 9.88 12.06
CA VAL A 69 -28.30 10.63 13.26
C VAL A 69 -29.17 11.84 12.89
N GLU A 70 -28.86 12.51 11.78
CA GLU A 70 -29.61 13.68 11.29
C GLU A 70 -31.01 13.28 10.81
N ASP A 71 -31.12 12.20 10.03
CA ASP A 71 -32.39 11.60 9.60
C ASP A 71 -33.22 11.07 10.80
N ALA A 72 -32.56 10.59 11.87
CA ALA A 72 -33.23 10.15 13.09
C ALA A 72 -33.65 11.31 14.00
N SER A 73 -33.02 12.49 13.87
CA SER A 73 -33.28 13.68 14.68
C SER A 73 -34.53 14.44 14.24
N GLU A 74 -34.87 14.44 12.94
CA GLU A 74 -36.07 15.15 12.44
C GLU A 74 -37.40 14.47 12.82
N GLY A 75 -37.40 13.16 13.12
CA GLY A 75 -38.58 12.38 13.53
C GLY A 75 -38.66 12.03 15.03
N SER A 76 -37.79 12.63 15.83
CA SER A 76 -37.17 12.05 17.03
C SER A 76 -38.11 11.68 18.20
N SER A 77 -39.27 12.30 18.41
CA SER A 77 -40.04 11.99 19.63
C SER A 77 -40.88 10.70 19.55
N ARG A 78 -41.41 10.34 18.36
CA ARG A 78 -42.25 9.14 18.18
C ARG A 78 -41.51 7.98 17.51
N ILE A 79 -40.57 8.29 16.63
CA ILE A 79 -39.77 7.28 15.92
C ILE A 79 -38.65 6.73 16.82
N LEU A 80 -38.12 7.48 17.79
CA LEU A 80 -37.19 6.91 18.77
C LEU A 80 -37.87 5.88 19.69
N GLN A 81 -39.12 6.09 20.13
CA GLN A 81 -39.81 5.10 20.97
C GLN A 81 -40.23 3.86 20.17
N ALA A 82 -40.75 4.05 18.94
CA ALA A 82 -41.09 2.93 18.05
C ALA A 82 -39.82 2.21 17.54
N GLY A 83 -38.76 2.95 17.25
CA GLY A 83 -37.46 2.46 16.82
C GLY A 83 -36.71 1.75 17.93
N ILE A 84 -36.75 2.19 19.19
CA ILE A 84 -36.17 1.46 20.32
C ILE A 84 -36.92 0.15 20.60
N ALA A 85 -38.24 0.14 20.44
CA ALA A 85 -39.05 -1.08 20.58
C ALA A 85 -38.83 -2.07 19.43
N GLN A 86 -38.63 -1.57 18.20
CA GLN A 86 -38.45 -2.38 16.98
C GLN A 86 -36.98 -2.64 16.59
N ALA A 87 -36.01 -1.94 17.18
CA ALA A 87 -34.58 -2.19 17.01
C ALA A 87 -34.06 -3.31 17.91
N ARG A 88 -34.84 -3.82 18.87
CA ARG A 88 -34.43 -4.99 19.67
C ARG A 88 -34.06 -6.23 18.83
N PRO A 89 -34.75 -6.59 17.74
CA PRO A 89 -34.37 -7.72 16.90
C PRO A 89 -33.27 -7.37 15.87
N GLY A 90 -33.17 -6.11 15.43
CA GLY A 90 -32.21 -5.67 14.40
C GLY A 90 -30.84 -5.24 14.95
N MET A 91 -30.80 -4.80 16.21
CA MET A 91 -29.55 -4.65 16.96
C MET A 91 -28.89 -5.99 17.20
N ASP A 92 -29.61 -7.12 17.15
CA ASP A 92 -28.98 -8.42 17.32
C ASP A 92 -28.04 -8.76 16.15
N LEU A 93 -28.35 -8.38 14.89
CA LEU A 93 -27.50 -8.64 13.73
C LEU A 93 -26.27 -7.71 13.63
N PHE A 94 -26.44 -6.42 13.94
CA PHE A 94 -25.32 -5.46 13.97
C PHE A 94 -24.50 -5.56 15.25
N ALA A 95 -25.11 -5.88 16.39
CA ALA A 95 -24.39 -6.31 17.58
C ALA A 95 -23.75 -7.68 17.37
N MET A 96 -24.28 -8.59 16.54
CA MET A 96 -23.57 -9.82 16.19
C MET A 96 -22.28 -9.47 15.44
N VAL A 97 -22.29 -8.54 14.47
CA VAL A 97 -21.07 -8.10 13.76
C VAL A 97 -20.13 -7.25 14.63
N GLN A 98 -20.63 -6.41 15.55
CA GLN A 98 -19.80 -5.59 16.43
C GLN A 98 -19.39 -6.29 17.74
N SER A 99 -20.09 -7.33 18.16
CA SER A 99 -19.75 -8.16 19.34
C SER A 99 -19.03 -9.45 18.97
N ASP A 100 -18.97 -9.82 17.68
CA ASP A 100 -18.08 -10.90 17.26
C ASP A 100 -16.64 -10.44 17.38
N TRP A 101 -16.04 -10.81 18.51
CA TRP A 101 -14.60 -10.90 18.77
C TRP A 101 -13.82 -11.40 17.53
N THR A 102 -14.46 -12.24 16.72
CA THR A 102 -14.01 -12.72 15.41
C THR A 102 -13.56 -11.62 14.44
N VAL A 103 -14.27 -10.48 14.34
CA VAL A 103 -13.88 -9.37 13.44
C VAL A 103 -12.57 -8.74 13.88
N VAL A 104 -12.37 -8.60 15.20
CA VAL A 104 -11.11 -8.11 15.77
C VAL A 104 -9.97 -9.09 15.47
N TRP A 105 -10.20 -10.40 15.57
CA TRP A 105 -9.19 -11.40 15.21
C TRP A 105 -8.87 -11.46 13.73
N ILE A 106 -9.87 -11.32 12.86
CA ILE A 106 -9.65 -11.29 11.41
C ILE A 106 -8.84 -10.04 11.06
N ALA A 107 -9.21 -8.87 11.58
CA ALA A 107 -8.47 -7.64 11.38
C ALA A 107 -7.04 -7.73 11.95
N SER A 108 -6.88 -8.31 13.13
CA SER A 108 -5.58 -8.52 13.77
C SER A 108 -4.72 -9.53 13.00
N GLY A 109 -5.31 -10.63 12.52
CA GLY A 109 -4.64 -11.62 11.66
C GLY A 109 -4.18 -11.02 10.33
N LEU A 110 -5.02 -10.20 9.70
CA LEU A 110 -4.64 -9.45 8.50
C LEU A 110 -3.51 -8.45 8.77
N ALA A 111 -3.55 -7.75 9.90
CA ALA A 111 -2.49 -6.82 10.30
C ALA A 111 -1.17 -7.55 10.55
N VAL A 112 -1.19 -8.72 11.19
CA VAL A 112 0.00 -9.57 11.40
C VAL A 112 0.54 -10.09 10.07
N LEU A 113 -0.32 -10.53 9.15
CA LEU A 113 0.11 -10.96 7.81
C LEU A 113 0.75 -9.81 7.01
N ALA A 114 0.15 -8.62 7.07
CA ALA A 114 0.72 -7.43 6.45
C ALA A 114 2.08 -7.07 7.07
N MET A 115 2.20 -7.13 8.39
CA MET A 115 3.45 -6.87 9.10
C MET A 115 4.53 -7.92 8.80
N GLY A 116 4.15 -9.19 8.73
CA GLY A 116 5.02 -10.29 8.31
C GLY A 116 5.53 -10.11 6.88
N PHE A 117 4.63 -9.77 5.95
CA PHE A 117 5.02 -9.46 4.57
C PHE A 117 6.02 -8.30 4.52
N VAL A 118 5.77 -7.22 5.26
CA VAL A 118 6.68 -6.07 5.35
C VAL A 118 8.04 -6.48 5.90
N LEU A 119 8.08 -7.29 6.97
CA LEU A 119 9.33 -7.76 7.59
C LEU A 119 10.11 -8.69 6.66
N THR A 120 9.45 -9.65 6.00
CA THR A 120 10.10 -10.51 5.00
C THR A 120 10.70 -9.67 3.89
N ARG A 121 9.97 -8.64 3.44
CA ARG A 121 10.44 -7.72 2.40
C ARG A 121 11.64 -6.88 2.86
N VAL A 122 11.66 -6.43 4.12
CA VAL A 122 12.81 -5.71 4.69
C VAL A 122 14.05 -6.59 4.74
N ILE A 123 13.89 -7.87 5.13
CA ILE A 123 15.02 -8.81 5.23
C ILE A 123 15.61 -9.13 3.85
N GLU A 124 14.79 -9.21 2.80
CA GLU A 124 15.29 -9.38 1.42
C GLU A 124 16.05 -8.16 0.89
N GLU A 125 15.83 -6.97 1.46
CA GLU A 125 16.46 -5.72 1.00
C GLU A 125 17.71 -5.32 1.80
N ILE A 126 18.05 -6.05 2.87
CA ILE A 126 19.27 -5.85 3.70
C ILE A 126 20.34 -6.85 3.26
#